data_AF-A0A258FEI1-F1
#
_entry.id   AF-A0A258FEI1-F1
#
_cell.length_a   1.000
_cell.length_b   1.000
_cell.length_c   1.000
_cell.angle_alpha   90.00
_cell.angle_beta   90.00
_cell.angle_gamma   90.00
#
_symmetry.space_group_name_H-M   'P 1'
#
loop_
_entity.id
_entity.type
_entity.pdbx_description
1 polymer ?
#
loop_
_entity_poly.entity_id
_entity_poly.type
_entity_poly.pdbx_seq_one_letter_code
_entity_poly.pdbx_strand_id
1 'polypeptide(L)'
;MSRIGPTFAALKAQNKKALITFITAGDPGRGLTVPLMHALVEAGADIIELGVPFSDPMADGPVIQRASERALANKIGLKDVLAMTAEFRKINTTT
;
A
#
# COMPACT_ATOMS: atom_id res chain seq x y z
N MET A 1 -2.94 10.51 16.11
CA MET A 1 -1.49 10.75 15.96
C MET A 1 -0.98 9.99 14.74
N SER A 2 0.03 10.54 14.05
CA SER A 2 0.68 9.87 12.90
C SER A 2 1.50 8.66 13.35
N ARG A 3 1.54 7.59 12.54
CA ARG A 3 2.37 6.39 12.78
C ARG A 3 3.80 6.54 12.24
N ILE A 4 3.99 7.37 11.22
CA ILE A 4 5.24 7.51 10.47
C ILE A 4 6.39 7.98 11.39
N GLY A 5 6.16 9.00 12.22
CA GLY A 5 7.16 9.53 13.14
C GLY A 5 7.68 8.47 14.12
N PRO A 6 6.79 7.78 14.86
CA PRO A 6 7.16 6.64 15.70
C PRO A 6 7.94 5.54 14.96
N THR A 7 7.54 5.16 13.75
CA THR A 7 8.24 4.15 12.93
C THR A 7 9.69 4.56 12.66
N PHE A 8 9.92 5.79 12.18
CA PHE A 8 11.29 6.26 11.95
C PHE A 8 12.12 6.40 13.23
N ALA A 9 11.50 6.82 14.35
CA ALA A 9 12.18 6.89 15.64
C ALA A 9 12.65 5.50 16.10
N ALA A 10 11.79 4.48 15.99
CA ALA A 10 12.12 3.10 16.34
C ALA A 10 13.23 2.51 15.44
N LEU A 11 13.16 2.76 14.13
CA LEU A 11 14.19 2.32 13.18
C LEU A 11 15.54 2.98 13.45
N LYS A 12 15.54 4.29 13.74
CA LYS A 12 16.76 5.02 14.11
C LYS A 12 17.39 4.47 15.38
N ALA A 13 16.59 4.17 16.41
CA ALA A 13 17.07 3.56 17.66
C ALA A 13 17.69 2.16 17.43
N GLN A 14 17.23 1.44 16.41
CA GLN A 14 17.77 0.14 16.01
C GLN A 14 18.92 0.22 14.97
N ASN A 15 19.33 1.42 14.57
CA ASN A 15 20.27 1.65 13.47
C ASN A 15 19.86 0.95 12.15
N LYS A 16 18.55 0.90 11.87
CA LYS A 16 17.96 0.31 10.65
C LYS A 16 17.49 1.39 9.67
N LYS A 17 17.40 1.03 8.39
CA LYS A 17 16.76 1.83 7.34
C LYS A 17 15.32 1.36 7.16
N ALA A 18 14.44 2.27 6.75
CA ALA A 18 13.05 1.93 6.45
C ALA A 18 12.94 1.19 5.11
N LEU A 19 12.22 0.07 5.10
CA LEU A 19 11.71 -0.55 3.89
C LEU A 19 10.31 -0.03 3.59
N ILE A 20 10.19 0.77 2.53
CA ILE A 20 8.92 1.34 2.07
C ILE A 20 8.50 0.62 0.79
N THR A 21 7.38 -0.08 0.84
CA THR A 21 6.89 -0.90 -0.29
C THR A 21 5.67 -0.26 -0.93
N PHE A 22 5.63 -0.23 -2.26
CA PHE A 22 4.50 0.27 -3.03
C PHE A 22 3.73 -0.86 -3.71
N ILE A 23 2.40 -0.82 -3.63
CA ILE A 23 1.49 -1.65 -4.45
C ILE A 23 0.30 -0.81 -4.94
N THR A 24 -0.19 -1.11 -6.15
CA THR A 24 -1.44 -0.52 -6.66
C THR A 24 -2.64 -1.25 -6.07
N ALA A 25 -3.55 -0.54 -5.41
CA ALA A 25 -4.76 -1.13 -4.87
C ALA A 25 -5.62 -1.74 -5.99
N GLY A 26 -6.09 -2.97 -5.79
CA GLY A 26 -6.89 -3.70 -6.77
C GLY A 26 -6.13 -4.47 -7.84
N ASP A 27 -4.79 -4.45 -7.82
CA ASP A 27 -3.92 -5.24 -8.69
C ASP A 27 -3.36 -6.47 -7.95
N PRO A 28 -3.38 -7.69 -8.54
CA PRO A 28 -3.99 -8.09 -9.81
C PRO A 28 -5.51 -8.34 -9.74
N GLY A 29 -6.14 -8.17 -8.56
CA GLY A 29 -7.58 -8.32 -8.39
C GLY A 29 -8.12 -7.71 -7.10
N ARG A 30 -9.44 -7.48 -7.05
CA ARG A 30 -10.13 -6.75 -5.96
C ARG A 30 -9.90 -7.36 -4.56
N GLY A 31 -9.75 -8.68 -4.46
CA GLY A 31 -9.65 -9.40 -3.19
C GLY A 31 -8.23 -9.57 -2.63
N LEU A 32 -7.20 -9.14 -3.36
CA LEU A 32 -5.81 -9.48 -3.02
C LEU A 32 -5.07 -8.37 -2.28
N THR A 33 -5.53 -7.13 -2.36
CA THR A 33 -4.82 -5.99 -1.76
C THR A 33 -4.63 -6.12 -0.25
N VAL A 34 -5.68 -6.43 0.52
CA VAL A 34 -5.55 -6.55 1.99
C VAL A 34 -4.68 -7.73 2.40
N PRO A 35 -4.85 -8.96 1.84
CA PRO A 35 -3.90 -10.05 2.07
C PRO A 35 -2.45 -9.69 1.72
N LEU A 36 -2.22 -9.02 0.59
CA LEU A 36 -0.87 -8.57 0.20
C LEU A 36 -0.29 -7.57 1.18
N MET A 37 -1.09 -6.63 1.69
CA MET A 37 -0.63 -5.68 2.72
C MET A 37 -0.17 -6.42 3.98
N HIS A 38 -0.90 -7.44 4.43
CA HIS A 38 -0.47 -8.26 5.57
C HIS A 38 0.80 -9.06 5.27
N ALA A 39 0.90 -9.65 4.07
CA ALA A 39 2.11 -10.35 3.65
C ALA A 39 3.35 -9.42 3.58
N LEU A 40 3.17 -8.17 3.15
CA LEU A 40 4.24 -7.16 3.15
C LEU A 40 4.71 -6.83 4.57
N VAL A 41 3.78 -6.70 5.53
CA VAL A 41 4.13 -6.53 6.95
C VAL A 41 4.94 -7.72 7.45
N GLU A 42 4.48 -8.95 7.19
CA GLU A 42 5.18 -10.19 7.60
C GLU A 42 6.57 -10.30 6.97
N ALA A 43 6.73 -9.81 5.73
CA ALA A 43 8.00 -9.75 5.02
C ALA A 43 8.94 -8.62 5.48
N GLY A 44 8.48 -7.74 6.39
CA GLY A 44 9.30 -6.70 7.00
C GLY A 44 9.13 -5.29 6.42
N ALA A 45 8.02 -4.99 5.74
CA ALA A 45 7.72 -3.62 5.35
C ALA A 45 7.47 -2.73 6.59
N ASP A 46 8.16 -1.59 6.65
CA ASP A 46 8.00 -0.61 7.73
C ASP A 46 6.89 0.39 7.42
N ILE A 47 6.70 0.71 6.13
CA ILE A 47 5.67 1.60 5.61
C ILE A 47 5.16 1.01 4.29
N ILE A 48 3.84 1.07 4.09
CA ILE A 48 3.20 0.66 2.83
C ILE A 48 2.64 1.89 2.13
N GLU A 49 3.07 2.11 0.89
CA GLU A 49 2.44 3.03 -0.04
C GLU A 49 1.36 2.27 -0.81
N LEU A 50 0.10 2.68 -0.62
CA LEU A 50 -1.04 2.08 -1.30
C LEU A 50 -1.51 3.01 -2.42
N GLY A 51 -1.20 2.65 -3.66
CA GLY A 51 -1.53 3.44 -4.83
C GLY A 51 -3.02 3.44 -5.14
N VAL A 52 -3.60 4.63 -5.30
CA VAL A 52 -4.95 4.80 -5.87
C VAL A 52 -4.81 4.77 -7.40
N PRO A 53 -5.44 3.82 -8.11
CA PRO A 53 -5.28 3.73 -9.55
C PRO A 53 -5.90 4.95 -10.26
N PHE A 54 -5.21 5.45 -11.28
CA PHE A 54 -5.58 6.67 -12.00
C PHE A 54 -5.54 6.44 -13.52
N SER A 55 -6.42 7.10 -14.27
CA SER A 55 -6.57 6.91 -15.72
C SER A 55 -5.39 7.45 -16.53
N ASP A 56 -4.76 8.51 -16.04
CA ASP A 56 -3.69 9.23 -16.77
C ASP A 56 -2.41 9.36 -15.91
N PRO A 57 -1.76 8.23 -15.52
CA PRO A 57 -0.62 8.22 -14.59
C PRO A 57 0.71 8.64 -15.26
N MET A 58 0.82 9.91 -15.65
CA MET A 58 1.97 10.44 -16.41
C MET A 58 3.31 10.43 -15.66
N ALA A 59 3.29 10.38 -14.33
CA ALA A 59 4.49 10.33 -13.48
C ALA A 59 5.03 8.90 -13.28
N ASP A 60 4.23 7.89 -13.62
CA ASP A 60 4.55 6.50 -13.35
C ASP A 60 5.24 5.82 -14.52
N GLY A 61 6.14 4.87 -14.21
CA GLY A 61 6.74 3.98 -15.21
C GLY A 61 5.76 2.91 -15.72
N PRO A 62 6.09 2.22 -16.83
CA PRO A 62 5.18 1.30 -17.54
C PRO A 62 4.71 0.09 -16.72
N VAL A 63 5.38 -0.25 -15.62
CA VAL A 63 4.94 -1.32 -14.70
C VAL A 63 3.75 -0.84 -13.86
N ILE A 64 3.84 0.36 -13.29
CA ILE A 64 2.80 0.94 -12.44
C ILE A 64 1.61 1.40 -13.29
N GLN A 65 1.86 1.95 -14.49
CA GLN A 65 0.79 2.28 -15.45
C GLN A 65 -0.09 1.05 -15.74
N ARG A 66 0.52 -0.10 -16.06
CA ARG A 66 -0.22 -1.36 -16.30
C ARG A 66 -0.92 -1.91 -15.06
N ALA A 67 -0.37 -1.69 -13.86
CA ALA A 67 -1.04 -2.05 -12.61
C ALA A 67 -2.30 -1.20 -12.40
N SER A 68 -2.22 0.11 -12.66
CA SER A 68 -3.36 1.02 -12.63
C SER A 68 -4.43 0.63 -13.65
N GLU A 69 -4.06 0.27 -14.88
CA GLU A 69 -4.99 -0.24 -15.90
C GLU A 69 -5.76 -1.48 -15.42
N ARG A 70 -5.07 -2.48 -14.85
CA ARG A 70 -5.71 -3.70 -14.32
C ARG A 70 -6.63 -3.39 -13.14
N ALA A 71 -6.22 -2.51 -12.24
CA ALA A 71 -7.06 -2.07 -11.12
C ALA A 71 -8.32 -1.29 -11.59
N LEU A 72 -8.19 -0.43 -12.59
CA LEU A 72 -9.32 0.31 -13.18
C LEU A 72 -10.27 -0.60 -13.96
N ALA A 73 -9.77 -1.63 -14.64
CA ALA A 73 -10.61 -2.66 -15.26
C ALA A 73 -11.51 -3.35 -14.22
N ASN A 74 -11.00 -3.52 -12.99
CA ASN A 74 -11.73 -4.01 -11.83
C ASN A 74 -12.61 -2.95 -11.14
N LYS A 75 -12.77 -1.74 -11.71
CA LYS A 75 -13.57 -0.63 -11.17
C LYS A 75 -13.16 -0.21 -9.76
N ILE A 76 -11.86 -0.24 -9.48
CA ILE A 76 -11.32 0.23 -8.21
C ILE A 76 -11.21 1.75 -8.24
N GLY A 77 -11.79 2.40 -7.22
CA GLY A 77 -11.66 3.84 -7.01
C GLY A 77 -11.28 4.18 -5.57
N LEU A 78 -11.18 5.48 -5.27
CA LEU A 78 -10.74 5.98 -3.96
C LEU A 78 -11.54 5.37 -2.78
N LYS A 79 -12.86 5.21 -2.93
CA LYS A 79 -13.71 4.62 -1.88
C LYS A 79 -13.33 3.17 -1.57
N ASP A 80 -13.01 2.38 -2.59
CA ASP A 80 -12.54 1.00 -2.39
C ASP A 80 -11.18 0.99 -1.66
N VAL A 81 -10.24 1.88 -2.04
CA VAL A 81 -8.92 1.96 -1.41
C VAL A 81 -9.03 2.36 0.07
N LEU A 82 -9.89 3.31 0.40
CA LEU A 82 -10.15 3.69 1.79
C LEU A 82 -10.82 2.55 2.58
N ALA A 83 -11.72 1.78 1.95
CA ALA A 83 -12.33 0.61 2.58
C ALA A 83 -11.32 -0.51 2.84
N MET A 84 -10.42 -0.79 1.88
CA MET A 84 -9.32 -1.74 2.06
C MET A 84 -8.38 -1.30 3.19
N THR A 85 -8.06 0.00 3.25
CA THR A 85 -7.25 0.57 4.34
C THR A 85 -7.94 0.40 5.69
N ALA A 86 -9.25 0.66 5.77
CA ALA A 86 -10.01 0.45 7.00
C ALA A 86 -10.05 -1.03 7.41
N GLU A 87 -10.19 -1.95 6.46
CA GLU A 87 -10.14 -3.39 6.70
C GLU A 87 -8.78 -3.84 7.25
N PHE A 88 -7.69 -3.46 6.58
CA PHE A 88 -6.32 -3.74 7.03
C PHE A 88 -6.07 -3.27 8.47
N ARG A 89 -6.63 -2.10 8.82
CA ARG A 89 -6.48 -1.49 10.15
C ARG A 89 -7.23 -2.19 11.27
N LYS A 90 -8.16 -3.11 10.96
CA LYS A 90 -8.78 -3.96 11.98
C LYS A 90 -7.78 -4.92 12.63
N ILE A 91 -6.74 -5.31 11.89
CA ILE A 91 -5.72 -6.27 12.34
C ILE A 91 -4.37 -5.56 12.58
N ASN A 92 -3.88 -4.79 11.61
CA ASN A 92 -2.60 -4.09 11.75
C ASN A 92 -2.78 -2.62 12.16
N THR A 93 -2.30 -2.27 13.35
CA THR A 93 -2.43 -0.92 13.91
C THR A 93 -1.11 -0.15 13.97
N THR A 94 -0.02 -0.69 13.42
CA THR A 94 1.35 -0.20 13.63
C THR A 94 2.11 0.19 12.37
N THR A 95 1.95 -0.56 11.27
CA THR A 95 2.66 -0.35 9.99
C THR A 95 1.98 0.73 9.16
#